data_AF-A0AAU5MBQ0-F1
#
_entry.id   AF-A0AAU5MBQ0-F1
#
_cell.length_a   1.000
_cell.length_b   1.000
_cell.length_c   1.000
_cell.angle_alpha   90.00
_cell.angle_beta   90.00
_cell.angle_gamma   90.00
#
_symmetry.space_group_name_H-M   'P 1'
#
loop_
_entity.id
_entity.type
_entity.pdbx_description
1 polymer ?
#
loop_
_entity_poly.entity_id
_entity_poly.type
_entity_poly.pdbx_seq_one_letter_code
_entity_poly.pdbx_strand_id
1 'polypeptide(L)' 'MAAITVRNLDDDVKHRLRVRAAKHGRSMEAEVRAILVEVVAEDVVPKNILERLHERFAELGGVELDIPPRTGTHRAVDFG' A
#
# COMPACT_ATOMS: atom_id res chain seq x y z
N MET A 1 6.96 -15.49 -12.69
CA MET A 1 6.49 -14.43 -13.61
C MET A 1 5.04 -14.73 -13.91
N ALA A 2 4.14 -13.80 -13.59
CA ALA A 2 2.75 -13.88 -14.05
C ALA A 2 2.63 -13.12 -15.37
N ALA A 3 1.88 -13.67 -16.33
CA ALA A 3 1.60 -13.04 -17.62
C ALA A 3 0.09 -12.83 -17.76
N ILE A 4 -0.30 -11.64 -18.23
CA ILE A 4 -1.69 -11.29 -18.51
C ILE A 4 -1.79 -10.94 -20.00
N THR A 5 -2.74 -11.56 -20.69
CA THR A 5 -3.03 -11.28 -22.10
C THR A 5 -4.39 -10.62 -22.20
N VAL A 6 -4.42 -9.36 -22.65
CA VAL A 6 -5.66 -8.61 -22.90
C VAL A 6 -6.04 -8.78 -24.38
N ARG A 7 -7.18 -9.43 -24.64
CA ARG A 7 -7.71 -9.60 -26.01
C ARG A 7 -8.66 -8.46 -26.35
N ASN A 8 -8.80 -8.17 -27.65
CA ASN A 8 -9.70 -7.13 -28.17
C ASN A 8 -9.49 -5.74 -27.53
N LEU A 9 -8.23 -5.38 -27.25
CA LEU A 9 -7.91 -4.04 -26.78
C LEU A 9 -8.09 -3.04 -27.93
N ASP A 10 -8.90 -2.01 -27.69
CA ASP A 10 -9.12 -0.93 -28.64
C ASP A 10 -7.79 -0.30 -29.10
N ASP A 11 -7.67 -0.07 -30.41
CA ASP A 11 -6.45 0.44 -31.02
C ASP A 11 -6.10 1.86 -30.54
N ASP A 12 -7.09 2.70 -30.22
CA ASP A 12 -6.87 4.01 -29.60
C ASP A 12 -6.23 3.85 -28.20
N VAL A 13 -6.75 2.92 -27.40
CA VAL A 13 -6.20 2.64 -26.06
C VAL A 13 -4.76 2.15 -26.18
N LYS A 14 -4.49 1.24 -27.11
CA LYS A 14 -3.13 0.76 -27.39
C LYS A 14 -2.19 1.90 -27.82
N HIS A 15 -2.67 2.82 -28.65
CA HIS A 15 -1.89 3.97 -29.09
C HIS A 15 -1.58 4.91 -27.93
N ARG A 16 -2.59 5.28 -27.14
CA ARG A 16 -2.44 6.16 -25.97
C ARG A 16 -1.50 5.58 -24.91
N LEU A 17 -1.56 4.26 -24.67
CA LEU A 17 -0.61 3.57 -23.78
C LEU A 17 0.83 3.68 -24.28
N ARG A 18 1.06 3.53 -25.58
CA ARG A 18 2.41 3.68 -26.18
C ARG A 18 2.93 5.11 -26.00
N VAL A 19 2.10 6.11 -26.25
CA VAL A 19 2.47 7.53 -26.05
C VAL A 19 2.78 7.81 -24.59
N ARG A 20 1.96 7.30 -23.65
CA ARG A 20 2.19 7.45 -22.21
C ARG A 20 3.50 6.80 -21.76
N ALA A 21 3.77 5.59 -22.23
CA ALA A 21 5.03 4.88 -21.94
C ALA A 21 6.26 5.68 -22.41
N ALA A 22 6.20 6.23 -23.62
CA ALA A 22 7.26 7.09 -24.16
C ALA A 22 7.47 8.37 -23.33
N LYS A 23 6.38 9.01 -22.91
CA LYS A 23 6.43 10.19 -22.01
C LYS A 23 7.08 9.87 -20.66
N HIS A 24 6.87 8.67 -20.14
CA HIS A 24 7.47 8.21 -18.88
C HIS A 24 8.84 7.56 -19.06
N GLY A 25 9.40 7.51 -20.28
CA GLY A 25 10.72 6.95 -20.54
C GLY A 25 10.84 5.44 -20.27
N ARG A 26 9.74 4.69 -20.40
CA ARG A 26 9.69 3.24 -20.10
C ARG A 26 9.01 2.43 -21.20
N SER A 27 9.20 1.11 -21.16
CA SER A 27 8.54 0.22 -22.11
C SER A 27 7.02 0.22 -21.91
N MET A 28 6.28 -0.15 -22.95
CA MET A 28 4.83 -0.25 -22.87
C MET A 28 4.37 -1.27 -21.82
N GLU A 29 5.09 -2.39 -21.68
CA GLU A 29 4.83 -3.38 -20.64
C GLU A 29 5.05 -2.79 -19.23
N ALA A 30 6.15 -2.07 -19.03
CA ALA A 30 6.41 -1.39 -17.76
C ALA A 30 5.32 -0.36 -17.44
N GLU A 31 4.84 0.37 -18.45
CA GLU A 31 3.71 1.30 -18.33
C GLU A 31 2.46 0.63 -17.81
N VAL A 32 2.01 -0.42 -18.51
CA VAL A 32 0.83 -1.20 -18.13
C VAL A 32 0.99 -1.78 -16.73
N ARG A 33 2.17 -2.32 -16.40
CA ARG A 33 2.45 -2.88 -15.08
C ARG A 33 2.26 -1.85 -13.98
N ALA A 34 2.81 -0.64 -14.12
CA ALA A 34 2.65 0.33 -13.03
C ALA A 34 1.23 0.89 -12.95
N ILE A 35 0.52 1.04 -14.07
CA ILE A 35 -0.90 1.43 -14.03
C ILE A 35 -1.70 0.39 -13.22
N LEU A 36 -1.47 -0.90 -13.48
CA LEU A 36 -2.14 -1.97 -12.72
C LEU A 36 -1.76 -1.95 -11.24
N VAL A 37 -0.48 -1.72 -10.91
CA VAL A 37 -0.03 -1.62 -9.51
C VAL A 37 -0.67 -0.43 -8.82
N GLU A 38 -0.68 0.74 -9.46
CA GLU A 38 -1.25 1.98 -8.93
C GLU A 38 -2.75 1.80 -8.63
N VAL A 39 -3.52 1.32 -9.61
CA VAL A 39 -4.97 1.12 -9.48
C VAL A 39 -5.32 0.07 -8.43
N VAL A 40 -4.56 -1.03 -8.36
CA VAL A 40 -4.84 -2.10 -7.38
C VAL A 40 -4.31 -1.74 -5.99
N ALA A 41 -3.28 -0.91 -5.89
CA ALA A 41 -2.76 -0.44 -4.60
C ALA A 41 -3.73 0.49 -3.87
N GLU A 42 -4.58 1.24 -4.59
CA GLU A 42 -5.63 2.06 -3.97
C GLU A 42 -6.63 1.23 -3.15
N ASP A 43 -6.86 -0.04 -3.50
CA ASP A 43 -7.68 -0.97 -2.71
C ASP A 43 -6.94 -1.58 -1.51
N VAL A 44 -5.62 -1.40 -1.43
CA VAL A 44 -4.81 -1.82 -0.28
C VAL A 44 -4.59 -0.60 0.59
N VAL A 45 -5.56 -0.30 1.46
CA VAL A 45 -5.34 0.65 2.56
C VAL A 45 -4.06 0.19 3.28
N PRO A 46 -2.97 0.98 3.24
CA PRO A 46 -1.71 0.56 3.84
C PRO A 46 -1.98 0.34 5.32
N LYS A 47 -1.77 -0.90 5.78
CA LYS A 47 -2.08 -1.26 7.16
C LYS A 47 -1.37 -0.31 8.09
N ASN A 48 -2.12 0.36 8.95
CA ASN A 48 -1.54 1.28 9.91
C ASN A 48 -0.70 0.49 10.94
N ILE A 49 0.10 1.21 11.73
CA ILE A 49 1.01 0.57 12.68
C ILE A 49 0.26 -0.35 13.66
N LEU A 50 -0.96 0.03 14.08
CA LEU A 50 -1.79 -0.80 14.98
C LEU A 50 -2.24 -2.09 14.30
N GLU A 51 -2.70 -2.04 13.05
CA GLU A 51 -3.13 -3.23 12.31
C GLU A 51 -1.97 -4.22 12.12
N ARG A 52 -0.79 -3.71 11.77
CA ARG A 52 0.42 -4.55 11.64
C ARG A 52 0.86 -5.15 12.98
N LEU A 53 0.74 -4.39 14.06
CA LEU A 53 1.04 -4.87 15.40
C LEU A 53 0.05 -5.98 15.79
N HIS A 54 -1.25 -5.73 15.62
CA HIS A 54 -2.30 -6.66 15.96
C HIS A 54 -2.14 -8.00 15.25
N GLU A 55 -1.92 -8.01 13.93
CA GLU A 55 -1.72 -9.25 13.16
C GLU A 55 -0.54 -10.08 13.68
N ARG A 56 0.57 -9.41 14.02
CA ARG A 56 1.77 -10.09 14.52
C ARG A 56 1.56 -10.78 15.86
N PHE A 57 0.73 -10.20 16.73
CA PHE A 57 0.45 -10.76 18.05
C PHE A 57 -0.82 -11.61 18.08
N ALA A 58 -1.70 -11.51 17.08
CA ALA A 58 -2.89 -12.34 16.93
C ALA A 58 -2.52 -13.82 16.70
N GLU A 59 -1.48 -14.10 15.91
CA GLU A 59 -0.94 -15.47 15.73
C GLU A 59 -0.43 -16.09 17.04
N LEU A 60 -0.03 -15.25 18.00
CA LEU A 60 0.46 -15.68 19.31
C LEU A 60 -0.67 -15.82 20.35
N GLY A 61 -1.93 -15.59 19.96
CA GLY A 61 -3.09 -15.68 20.84
C GLY A 61 -3.36 -14.42 21.69
N GLY A 62 -2.68 -13.31 21.39
CA GLY A 62 -2.72 -12.10 22.21
C GLY A 62 -1.84 -12.20 23.46
N VAL A 63 -1.71 -11.10 24.19
CA VAL A 63 -0.95 -11.05 25.44
C VAL A 63 -1.74 -10.23 26.47
N GLU A 64 -1.87 -10.76 27.68
CA GLU A 64 -2.34 -10.00 28.82
C GLU A 64 -1.11 -9.35 29.47
N LEU A 65 -1.10 -8.03 29.57
CA LEU A 65 0.04 -7.29 30.09
C LEU A 65 -0.25 -6.88 31.54
N ASP A 66 0.65 -7.23 32.45
CA ASP A 66 0.63 -6.66 33.80
C ASP A 66 0.94 -5.17 33.70
N ILE A 67 -0.10 -4.34 33.79
CA ILE A 67 0.04 -2.89 33.70
C ILE A 67 0.63 -2.37 35.01
N PRO A 68 1.84 -1.79 35.01
CA PRO A 68 2.44 -1.26 36.22
C PRO A 68 1.66 -0.05 36.75
N PRO A 69 1.65 0.18 38.07
CA PRO A 69 1.04 1.37 38.65
C PRO A 69 1.70 2.63 38.11
N ARG A 70 0.88 3.64 37.76
CA ARG A 70 1.37 4.92 37.26
C ARG A 70 1.92 5.76 38.41
N THR A 71 3.21 5.63 38.68
CA THR A 71 3.88 6.31 39.81
C THR A 71 4.60 7.61 39.44
N GLY A 72 4.66 7.95 38.14
CA GLY A 72 5.32 9.16 37.66
C GLY A 72 4.41 10.39 37.74
N THR A 73 4.99 11.54 38.07
CA THR A 73 4.36 12.84 37.83
C THR A 73 4.40 13.12 36.32
N HIS A 74 3.23 13.23 35.69
CA HIS A 74 3.17 13.66 34.29
C HIS A 74 3.83 15.03 34.14
N ARG A 75 4.68 15.20 33.13
CA ARG A 75 5.15 16.54 32.77
C ARG A 75 3.91 17.35 32.38
N ALA A 76 3.72 18.51 32.99
CA ALA A 76 2.70 19.44 32.53
C ALA A 76 2.94 19.74 31.05
N VAL A 77 1.90 19.62 30.23
CA VAL A 77 1.94 20.09 28.85
C VAL A 77 1.74 21.60 28.90
N ASP A 78 2.76 22.33 28.48
CA ASP A 78 2.67 23.77 28.28
C ASP A 78 1.99 24.03 26.93
N PHE A 79 0.84 24.69 26.96
CA PHE A 79 0.08 25.06 25.76
C PHE A 79 0.32 26.53 25.34
N GLY A 80 1.16 27.27 26.07
CA GLY A 80 1.26 28.73 25.97
C GLY A 80 0.20 29.44 26.81
#